data_AF-A0A820UWQ7-F1
#
_entry.id   AF-A0A820UWQ7-F1
#
_cell.length_a   1.000
_cell.length_b   1.000
_cell.length_c   1.000
_cell.angle_alpha   90.00
_cell.angle_beta   90.00
_cell.angle_gamma   90.00
#
_symmetry.space_group_name_H-M   'P 1'
#
loop_
_entity.id
_entity.type
_entity.pdbx_description
1 polymer ?
#
loop_
_entity_poly.entity_id
_entity_poly.type
_entity_poly.pdbx_seq_one_letter_code
_entity_poly.pdbx_strand_id
1 'polypeptide(L)'
;SLESSTRKMDELSHELKLVDDKVEKYRATFEKTTNEAQRLKVDLEKANETIEAAQNLVGKLEGEFHRWSTQVHDLDEQLKILPKLSLLSAGFITYLASQSEDKRLDYMNQWKQTLNVDEKFDVRKFLSTESEQLGWKSQGLPSDELSMENAMVILRSQLCPFLVDPSSRATEWLKIHLKDKKIEVINQQDNNFTTQLELAVRFGKTLIVQEVDGVEPVLYPILRKDLAAQGPRHVVQIGEKIIDYNSDFRIYLTTRNPTPELLPDMEAIVNEVNFTTTRAGLTGQVIGEVLM
;
A
#
# COMPACT_ATOMS: atom_id res chain seq x y z
N SER A 1 -60.22 -62.09 -70.72
CA SER A 1 -60.59 -61.01 -69.79
C SER A 1 -59.34 -60.30 -69.26
N LEU A 2 -58.52 -59.77 -70.17
CA LEU A 2 -57.27 -59.07 -69.83
C LEU A 2 -57.52 -57.65 -69.32
N GLU A 3 -58.66 -57.04 -69.69
CA GLU A 3 -59.08 -55.71 -69.25
C GLU A 3 -59.46 -55.61 -67.76
N SER A 4 -60.01 -56.67 -67.16
CA SER A 4 -60.35 -56.63 -65.73
C SER A 4 -59.14 -56.83 -64.81
N SER A 5 -58.15 -57.61 -65.27
CA SER A 5 -56.86 -57.75 -64.57
C SER A 5 -55.99 -56.51 -64.70
N THR A 6 -56.01 -55.81 -65.85
CA THR A 6 -55.28 -54.54 -66.03
C THR A 6 -55.89 -53.41 -65.20
N ARG A 7 -57.23 -53.29 -65.13
CA ARG A 7 -57.89 -52.32 -64.22
C ARG A 7 -57.58 -52.55 -62.75
N LYS A 8 -57.60 -53.80 -62.28
CA LYS A 8 -57.21 -54.12 -60.90
C LYS A 8 -55.73 -53.81 -60.64
N MET A 9 -54.87 -54.03 -61.62
CA MET A 9 -53.43 -53.71 -61.51
C MET A 9 -53.20 -52.19 -61.43
N ASP A 10 -53.97 -51.39 -62.17
CA ASP A 10 -53.91 -49.93 -62.11
C ASP A 10 -54.47 -49.37 -60.79
N GLU A 11 -55.57 -49.92 -60.26
CA GLU A 11 -56.11 -49.55 -58.93
C GLU A 11 -55.12 -49.86 -57.81
N LEU A 12 -54.56 -51.08 -57.79
CA LEU A 12 -53.52 -51.47 -56.82
C LEU A 12 -52.25 -50.62 -56.97
N SER A 13 -51.86 -50.26 -58.20
CA SER A 13 -50.72 -49.36 -58.45
C SER A 13 -50.99 -47.94 -57.94
N HIS A 14 -52.23 -47.46 -58.05
CA HIS A 14 -52.63 -46.15 -57.54
C HIS A 14 -52.71 -46.11 -56.01
N GLU A 15 -53.24 -47.16 -55.38
CA GLU A 15 -53.21 -47.30 -53.92
C GLU A 15 -51.79 -47.42 -53.39
N LEU A 16 -50.91 -48.18 -54.05
CA LEU A 16 -49.48 -48.26 -53.72
C LEU A 16 -48.82 -46.88 -53.76
N LYS A 17 -49.07 -46.09 -54.81
CA LYS A 17 -48.56 -44.71 -54.90
C LYS A 17 -49.08 -43.81 -53.78
N LEU A 18 -50.36 -43.90 -53.44
CA LEU A 18 -50.94 -43.11 -52.34
C LEU A 18 -50.36 -43.48 -50.97
N VAL A 19 -50.05 -44.77 -50.78
CA VAL A 19 -49.38 -45.26 -49.57
C VAL A 19 -47.92 -44.80 -49.56
N ASP A 20 -47.20 -44.92 -50.68
CA ASP A 20 -45.82 -44.43 -50.81
C ASP A 20 -45.72 -42.92 -50.56
N ASP A 21 -46.61 -42.11 -51.12
CA ASP A 21 -46.67 -40.65 -50.89
C ASP A 21 -46.93 -40.31 -49.41
N LYS A 22 -47.79 -41.10 -48.74
CA LYS A 22 -48.02 -40.94 -47.29
C LYS A 22 -46.80 -41.35 -46.47
N VAL A 23 -46.13 -42.44 -46.85
CA VAL A 23 -44.91 -42.93 -46.18
C VAL A 23 -43.76 -41.93 -46.36
N GLU A 24 -43.60 -41.35 -47.55
CA GLU A 24 -42.63 -40.30 -47.85
C GLU A 24 -42.88 -39.06 -46.98
N LYS A 25 -44.15 -38.62 -46.89
CA LYS A 25 -44.55 -37.47 -46.08
C LYS A 25 -44.34 -37.72 -44.58
N TYR A 26 -44.66 -38.92 -44.10
CA TYR A 26 -44.41 -39.28 -42.70
C TYR A 26 -42.92 -39.41 -42.39
N ARG A 27 -42.10 -39.93 -43.33
CA ARG A 27 -40.64 -39.95 -43.20
C ARG A 27 -40.05 -38.55 -43.11
N ALA A 28 -40.43 -37.65 -44.01
CA ALA A 28 -39.97 -36.26 -43.98
C ALA A 28 -40.38 -35.52 -42.68
N THR A 29 -41.61 -35.76 -42.22
CA THR A 29 -42.09 -35.19 -40.95
C THR A 29 -41.34 -35.78 -39.75
N PHE A 30 -41.06 -37.08 -39.78
CA PHE A 30 -40.31 -37.78 -38.74
C PHE A 30 -38.86 -37.30 -38.66
N GLU A 31 -38.16 -37.16 -39.80
CA GLU A 31 -36.81 -36.59 -39.85
C GLU A 31 -36.77 -35.15 -39.32
N LYS A 32 -37.72 -34.30 -39.75
CA LYS A 32 -37.81 -32.92 -39.26
C LYS A 32 -38.01 -32.87 -37.74
N THR A 33 -38.97 -33.63 -37.23
CA THR A 33 -39.29 -33.68 -35.79
C THR A 33 -38.11 -34.25 -34.99
N THR A 34 -37.40 -35.24 -35.54
CA THR A 34 -36.22 -35.86 -34.90
C THR A 34 -35.06 -34.88 -34.83
N ASN A 35 -34.81 -34.11 -35.90
CA ASN A 35 -33.78 -33.06 -35.91
C ASN A 35 -34.10 -31.92 -34.94
N GLU A 36 -35.36 -31.48 -34.88
CA GLU A 36 -35.81 -30.48 -33.91
C GLU A 36 -35.65 -30.99 -32.46
N ALA A 37 -36.02 -32.25 -32.19
CA ALA A 37 -35.83 -32.87 -30.88
C ALA A 37 -34.34 -32.99 -30.50
N GLN A 38 -33.48 -33.38 -31.43
CA GLN A 38 -32.04 -33.48 -31.21
C GLN A 38 -31.42 -32.10 -30.91
N ARG A 39 -31.81 -31.06 -31.65
CA ARG A 39 -31.36 -29.69 -31.42
C ARG A 39 -31.80 -29.17 -30.04
N LEU A 40 -33.08 -29.35 -29.70
CA LEU A 40 -33.61 -29.00 -28.38
C LEU A 40 -32.85 -29.70 -27.25
N LYS A 41 -32.49 -30.97 -27.45
CA LYS A 41 -31.70 -31.73 -26.48
C LYS A 41 -30.31 -31.11 -26.25
N VAL A 42 -29.60 -30.74 -27.32
CA VAL A 42 -28.29 -30.08 -27.23
C VAL A 42 -28.39 -28.71 -26.57
N ASP A 43 -29.40 -27.92 -26.92
CA ASP A 43 -29.62 -26.59 -26.32
C ASP A 43 -29.95 -26.72 -24.81
N LEU A 44 -30.69 -27.77 -24.42
CA LEU A 44 -31.01 -28.07 -23.03
C LEU A 44 -29.78 -28.52 -22.23
N GLU A 45 -28.91 -29.35 -22.83
CA GLU A 45 -27.62 -29.72 -22.22
C GLU A 45 -26.75 -28.49 -21.94
N LYS A 46 -26.59 -27.59 -22.92
CA LYS A 46 -25.84 -26.33 -22.73
C LYS A 46 -26.45 -25.43 -21.66
N ALA A 47 -27.79 -25.35 -21.61
CA ALA A 47 -28.47 -24.58 -20.58
C ALA A 47 -28.22 -25.17 -19.18
N ASN A 48 -28.25 -26.49 -19.04
CA ASN A 48 -27.94 -27.16 -17.78
C ASN A 48 -26.49 -26.95 -17.34
N GLU A 49 -25.53 -27.08 -18.26
CA GLU A 49 -24.11 -26.78 -17.96
C GLU A 49 -23.94 -25.32 -17.48
N THR A 50 -24.64 -24.38 -18.11
CA THR A 50 -24.60 -22.96 -17.73
C THR A 50 -25.22 -22.75 -16.34
N ILE A 51 -26.33 -23.41 -16.03
CA ILE A 51 -26.99 -23.35 -14.72
C ILE A 51 -26.09 -23.94 -13.65
N GLU A 52 -25.45 -25.08 -13.91
CA GLU A 52 -24.53 -25.72 -12.97
C GLU A 52 -23.31 -24.84 -12.68
N ALA A 53 -22.72 -24.22 -13.72
CA ALA A 53 -21.64 -23.25 -13.56
C ALA A 53 -22.09 -22.03 -12.73
N ALA A 54 -23.29 -21.50 -12.98
CA ALA A 54 -23.84 -20.37 -12.24
C ALA A 54 -24.13 -20.74 -10.78
N GLN A 55 -24.68 -21.92 -10.50
CA GLN A 55 -24.93 -22.41 -9.14
C GLN A 55 -23.63 -22.59 -8.35
N ASN A 56 -22.61 -23.17 -8.98
CA ASN A 56 -21.28 -23.28 -8.37
C ASN A 56 -20.68 -21.91 -8.07
N LEU A 57 -20.86 -20.93 -8.95
CA LEU A 57 -20.41 -19.56 -8.71
C LEU A 57 -21.19 -18.91 -7.56
N VAL A 58 -22.52 -19.04 -7.53
CA VAL A 58 -23.37 -18.51 -6.46
C VAL A 58 -23.00 -19.11 -5.11
N GLY A 59 -22.77 -20.43 -5.03
CA GLY A 59 -22.33 -21.08 -3.79
C GLY A 59 -20.96 -20.56 -3.31
N LYS A 60 -20.02 -20.29 -4.21
CA LYS A 60 -18.73 -19.64 -3.85
C LYS A 60 -18.91 -18.19 -3.41
N LEU A 61 -19.80 -17.46 -4.08
CA LEU A 61 -20.09 -16.05 -3.79
C LEU A 61 -20.87 -15.86 -2.50
N GLU A 62 -21.62 -16.85 -2.03
CA GLU A 62 -22.39 -16.73 -0.78
C GLU A 62 -21.48 -16.53 0.43
N GLY A 63 -20.37 -17.28 0.52
CA GLY A 63 -19.37 -17.10 1.58
C GLY A 63 -18.65 -15.75 1.47
N GLU A 64 -18.30 -15.35 0.25
CA GLU A 64 -17.69 -14.04 -0.02
C GLU A 64 -18.63 -12.88 0.32
N PHE A 65 -19.91 -13.01 0.01
CA PHE A 65 -20.94 -12.03 0.34
C PHE A 65 -21.04 -11.83 1.85
N HIS A 66 -21.10 -12.90 2.64
CA HIS A 66 -21.11 -12.80 4.09
C HIS A 66 -19.82 -12.14 4.61
N ARG A 67 -18.66 -12.56 4.10
CA ARG A 67 -17.36 -11.99 4.49
C ARG A 67 -17.28 -10.50 4.20
N TRP A 68 -17.64 -10.07 2.99
CA TRP A 68 -17.64 -8.65 2.61
C TRP A 68 -18.67 -7.86 3.39
N SER A 69 -19.84 -8.44 3.68
CA SER A 69 -20.85 -7.79 4.50
C SER A 69 -20.34 -7.52 5.92
N THR A 70 -19.69 -8.50 6.55
CA THR A 70 -19.02 -8.31 7.86
C THR A 70 -17.90 -7.27 7.76
N GLN A 71 -17.03 -7.36 6.75
CA GLN A 71 -15.94 -6.39 6.56
C GLN A 71 -16.45 -4.95 6.37
N VAL A 72 -17.54 -4.77 5.62
CA VAL A 72 -18.17 -3.46 5.44
C VAL A 72 -18.70 -2.93 6.76
N HIS A 73 -19.32 -3.79 7.58
CA HIS A 73 -19.77 -3.41 8.91
C HIS A 73 -18.61 -2.99 9.82
N ASP A 74 -17.54 -3.81 9.88
CA ASP A 74 -16.34 -3.51 10.68
C ASP A 74 -15.67 -2.21 10.23
N LEU A 75 -15.61 -1.95 8.91
CA LEU A 75 -15.07 -0.71 8.36
C LEU A 75 -15.92 0.51 8.73
N ASP A 76 -17.25 0.38 8.75
CA ASP A 76 -18.15 1.48 9.17
C ASP A 76 -17.95 1.83 10.65
N GLU A 77 -17.72 0.83 11.51
CA GLU A 77 -17.37 1.07 12.92
C GLU A 77 -15.99 1.71 13.06
N GLN A 78 -14.99 1.22 12.33
CA GLN A 78 -13.63 1.79 12.33
C GLN A 78 -13.63 3.24 11.83
N LEU A 79 -14.42 3.55 10.81
CA LEU A 79 -14.50 4.90 10.24
C LEU A 79 -15.05 5.93 11.24
N LYS A 80 -15.93 5.52 12.16
CA LYS A 80 -16.42 6.38 13.25
C LYS A 80 -15.34 6.74 14.26
N ILE A 81 -14.40 5.83 14.52
CA ILE A 81 -13.31 6.01 15.50
C ILE A 81 -12.06 6.61 14.84
N LEU A 82 -11.94 6.51 13.51
CA LEU A 82 -10.79 6.94 12.72
C LEU A 82 -10.28 8.35 13.08
N PRO A 83 -11.12 9.41 13.23
CA PRO A 83 -10.61 10.74 13.57
C PRO A 83 -9.82 10.77 14.89
N LYS A 84 -10.23 9.99 15.89
CA LYS A 84 -9.53 9.90 17.18
C LYS A 84 -8.19 9.17 17.03
N LEU A 85 -8.17 8.09 16.26
CA LEU A 85 -6.94 7.32 15.99
C LEU A 85 -5.95 8.16 15.18
N SER A 86 -6.41 8.84 14.15
CA SER A 86 -5.60 9.77 13.35
C SER A 86 -5.04 10.91 14.21
N LEU A 87 -5.80 11.45 15.15
CA LEU A 87 -5.32 12.48 16.07
C LEU A 87 -4.21 11.95 16.99
N LEU A 88 -4.39 10.75 17.58
CA LEU A 88 -3.37 10.09 18.40
C LEU A 88 -2.09 9.85 17.59
N SER A 89 -2.22 9.30 16.39
CA SER A 89 -1.09 9.01 15.51
C SER A 89 -0.36 10.26 15.03
N ALA A 90 -1.10 11.33 14.70
CA ALA A 90 -0.50 12.61 14.35
C ALA A 90 0.25 13.22 15.55
N GLY A 91 -0.36 13.20 16.75
CA GLY A 91 0.28 13.66 17.98
C GLY A 91 1.56 12.87 18.31
N PHE A 92 1.54 11.56 18.08
CA PHE A 92 2.72 10.70 18.25
C PHE A 92 3.86 11.12 17.31
N ILE A 93 3.59 11.24 16.00
CA ILE A 93 4.62 11.60 15.00
C ILE A 93 5.20 13.00 15.28
N THR A 94 4.36 13.95 15.70
CA THR A 94 4.75 15.35 15.88
C THR A 94 5.48 15.63 17.19
N TYR A 95 5.04 15.03 18.31
CA TYR A 95 5.54 15.43 19.64
C TYR A 95 6.37 14.36 20.34
N LEU A 96 6.19 13.09 20.01
CA LEU A 96 6.80 11.98 20.75
C LEU A 96 8.05 11.41 20.07
N ALA A 97 8.36 11.86 18.85
CA ALA A 97 9.51 11.42 18.05
C ALA A 97 10.87 11.53 18.78
N SER A 98 11.08 12.58 19.58
CA SER A 98 12.33 12.79 20.32
C SER A 98 12.35 12.11 21.71
N GLN A 99 11.20 11.69 22.22
CA GLN A 99 11.06 11.17 23.59
C GLN A 99 11.46 9.69 23.69
N SER A 100 11.85 9.28 24.90
CA SER A 100 12.14 7.88 25.23
C SER A 100 10.88 7.01 25.26
N GLU A 101 11.04 5.70 25.04
CA GLU A 101 9.97 4.69 25.03
C GLU A 101 9.00 4.82 26.23
N ASP A 102 9.52 4.98 27.46
CA ASP A 102 8.70 5.11 28.67
C ASP A 102 7.78 6.34 28.62
N LYS A 103 8.32 7.48 28.21
CA LYS A 103 7.55 8.72 28.09
C LYS A 103 6.51 8.61 26.97
N ARG A 104 6.86 7.97 25.86
CA ARG A 104 5.92 7.72 24.76
C ARG A 104 4.74 6.92 25.27
N LEU A 105 4.99 5.85 26.03
CA LEU A 105 3.96 5.00 26.61
C LEU A 105 3.07 5.78 27.58
N ASP A 106 3.66 6.58 28.48
CA ASP A 106 2.92 7.39 29.45
C ASP A 106 1.98 8.41 28.77
N TYR A 107 2.49 9.18 27.81
CA TYR A 107 1.68 10.14 27.07
C TYR A 107 0.60 9.46 26.23
N MET A 108 0.92 8.36 25.56
CA MET A 108 -0.05 7.60 24.76
C MET A 108 -1.18 7.05 25.63
N ASN A 109 -0.89 6.54 26.82
CA ASN A 109 -1.90 6.05 27.76
C ASN A 109 -2.81 7.19 28.25
N GLN A 110 -2.24 8.34 28.60
CA GLN A 110 -3.01 9.53 29.00
C GLN A 110 -3.90 10.05 27.85
N TRP A 111 -3.40 10.09 26.63
CA TRP A 111 -4.16 10.56 25.47
C TRP A 111 -5.28 9.58 25.08
N LYS A 112 -5.03 8.26 25.16
CA LYS A 112 -6.06 7.23 24.96
C LYS A 112 -7.20 7.37 25.95
N GLN A 113 -6.89 7.57 27.24
CA GLN A 113 -7.89 7.80 28.29
C GLN A 113 -8.71 9.07 28.02
N THR A 114 -8.04 10.16 27.64
CA THR A 114 -8.69 11.45 27.36
C THR A 114 -9.64 11.37 26.17
N LEU A 115 -9.27 10.64 25.11
CA LEU A 115 -10.08 10.47 23.90
C LEU A 115 -11.10 9.32 23.98
N ASN A 116 -11.10 8.58 25.10
CA ASN A 116 -11.91 7.38 25.31
C ASN A 116 -11.77 6.39 24.14
N VAL A 117 -10.51 6.06 23.81
CA VAL A 117 -10.12 5.10 22.77
C VAL A 117 -9.72 3.78 23.45
N ASP A 118 -9.97 2.65 22.79
CA ASP A 118 -9.57 1.32 23.26
C ASP A 118 -8.08 1.29 23.65
N GLU A 119 -7.80 0.72 24.83
CA GLU A 119 -6.44 0.56 25.35
C GLU A 119 -5.55 -0.25 24.39
N LYS A 120 -6.16 -1.16 23.60
CA LYS A 120 -5.47 -2.02 22.64
C LYS A 120 -4.97 -1.32 21.37
N PHE A 121 -5.25 -0.03 21.19
CA PHE A 121 -4.78 0.70 20.01
C PHE A 121 -3.24 0.76 19.97
N ASP A 122 -2.66 0.28 18.87
CA ASP A 122 -1.22 0.35 18.60
C ASP A 122 -0.97 1.24 17.36
N VAL A 123 -0.26 2.34 17.58
CA VAL A 123 0.08 3.32 16.53
C VAL A 123 0.90 2.68 15.41
N ARG A 124 1.76 1.70 15.72
CA ARG A 124 2.56 0.98 14.72
C ARG A 124 1.70 0.22 13.74
N LYS A 125 0.74 -0.54 14.25
CA LYS A 125 -0.18 -1.32 13.41
C LYS A 125 -1.13 -0.43 12.61
N PHE A 126 -1.43 0.77 13.11
CA PHE A 126 -2.26 1.73 12.41
C PHE A 126 -1.53 2.44 11.27
N LEU A 127 -0.25 2.81 11.46
CA LEU A 127 0.53 3.58 10.47
C LEU A 127 1.42 2.74 9.55
N SER A 128 1.59 1.45 9.87
CA SER A 128 2.42 0.53 9.11
C SER A 128 1.82 -0.87 9.07
N THR A 129 2.04 -1.54 7.96
CA THR A 129 1.65 -2.94 7.77
C THR A 129 2.72 -3.89 8.32
N GLU A 130 2.32 -5.12 8.67
CA GLU A 130 3.28 -6.15 9.10
C GLU A 130 4.35 -6.44 8.02
N SER A 131 3.97 -6.33 6.74
CA SER A 131 4.91 -6.49 5.63
C SER A 131 5.96 -5.38 5.58
N GLU A 132 5.58 -4.11 5.80
CA GLU A 132 6.53 -2.99 5.89
C GLU A 132 7.49 -3.20 7.07
N GLN A 133 6.96 -3.59 8.23
CA GLN A 133 7.76 -3.83 9.44
C GLN A 133 8.78 -4.96 9.26
N LEU A 134 8.36 -6.08 8.65
CA LEU A 134 9.26 -7.18 8.29
C LEU A 134 10.31 -6.73 7.25
N GLY A 135 9.90 -5.87 6.31
CA GLY A 135 10.79 -5.23 5.35
C GLY A 135 11.90 -4.46 6.06
N TRP A 136 11.58 -3.60 7.03
CA TRP A 136 12.56 -2.82 7.77
C TRP A 136 13.55 -3.70 8.53
N LYS A 137 13.05 -4.75 9.19
CA LYS A 137 13.90 -5.76 9.86
C LYS A 137 14.86 -6.44 8.88
N SER A 138 14.37 -6.86 7.72
CA SER A 138 15.21 -7.50 6.69
C SER A 138 16.28 -6.56 6.11
N GLN A 139 16.05 -5.25 6.20
CA GLN A 139 16.96 -4.20 5.75
C GLN A 139 17.99 -3.81 6.83
N GLY A 140 18.00 -4.50 7.99
CA GLY A 140 18.99 -4.29 9.05
C GLY A 140 18.55 -3.33 10.17
N LEU A 141 17.31 -2.85 10.16
CA LEU A 141 16.76 -2.11 11.30
C LEU A 141 16.63 -3.05 12.52
N PRO A 142 17.03 -2.62 13.72
CA PRO A 142 16.76 -3.37 14.95
C PRO A 142 15.26 -3.65 15.14
N SER A 143 14.93 -4.81 15.71
CA SER A 143 13.54 -5.22 15.95
C SER A 143 12.97 -4.75 17.29
N ASP A 144 13.66 -3.84 17.99
CA ASP A 144 13.13 -3.22 19.21
C ASP A 144 12.02 -2.21 18.91
N GLU A 145 11.17 -1.99 19.90
CA GLU A 145 9.99 -1.13 19.79
C GLU A 145 10.33 0.30 19.39
N LEU A 146 11.36 0.89 20.02
CA LEU A 146 11.84 2.24 19.72
C LEU A 146 12.27 2.38 18.25
N SER A 147 13.07 1.45 17.74
CA SER A 147 13.56 1.47 16.35
C SER A 147 12.42 1.37 15.35
N MET A 148 11.44 0.51 15.61
CA MET A 148 10.26 0.33 14.76
C MET A 148 9.36 1.57 14.75
N GLU A 149 9.14 2.19 15.91
CA GLU A 149 8.42 3.46 16.01
C GLU A 149 9.16 4.59 15.29
N ASN A 150 10.48 4.68 15.48
CA ASN A 150 11.30 5.70 14.83
C ASN A 150 11.30 5.58 13.31
N ALA A 151 11.38 4.35 12.78
CA ALA A 151 11.28 4.11 11.34
C ALA A 151 9.94 4.59 10.77
N MET A 152 8.85 4.31 11.48
CA MET A 152 7.53 4.82 11.10
C MET A 152 7.48 6.35 11.14
N VAL A 153 8.04 7.00 12.15
CA VAL A 153 8.11 8.47 12.23
C VAL A 153 8.92 9.06 11.06
N ILE A 154 10.08 8.48 10.72
CA ILE A 154 10.91 8.94 9.59
C ILE A 154 10.14 8.89 8.27
N LEU A 155 9.37 7.82 8.05
CA LEU A 155 8.67 7.57 6.79
C LEU A 155 7.35 8.35 6.68
N ARG A 156 6.71 8.70 7.79
CA ARG A 156 5.40 9.36 7.82
C ARG A 156 5.46 10.86 8.17
N SER A 157 6.58 11.38 8.66
CA SER A 157 6.71 12.81 9.01
C SER A 157 6.69 13.73 7.79
N GLN A 158 6.07 14.90 7.94
CA GLN A 158 6.06 15.97 6.93
C GLN A 158 7.24 16.92 7.06
N LEU A 159 7.75 17.09 8.29
CA LEU A 159 8.94 17.85 8.60
C LEU A 159 10.17 17.00 8.26
N CYS A 160 11.31 17.66 8.04
CA CYS A 160 12.55 16.95 7.78
C CYS A 160 12.95 16.11 9.02
N PRO A 161 13.12 14.79 8.90
CA PRO A 161 13.61 13.98 10.00
C PRO A 161 15.07 14.31 10.29
N PHE A 162 15.37 14.63 11.55
CA PHE A 162 16.71 14.81 12.08
C PHE A 162 17.05 13.63 12.98
N LEU A 163 17.88 12.71 12.48
CA LEU A 163 18.19 11.44 13.13
C LEU A 163 19.40 11.62 14.05
N VAL A 164 19.19 11.38 15.34
CA VAL A 164 20.26 11.21 16.33
C VAL A 164 20.62 9.73 16.36
N ASP A 165 21.69 9.35 15.66
CA ASP A 165 22.09 7.95 15.46
C ASP A 165 23.60 7.75 15.72
N PRO A 166 24.00 7.64 17.00
CA PRO A 166 25.40 7.39 17.38
C PRO A 166 25.98 6.10 16.79
N SER A 167 25.12 5.11 16.50
CA SER A 167 25.50 3.80 15.98
C SER A 167 25.58 3.74 14.45
N SER A 168 25.10 4.77 13.75
CA SER A 168 24.90 4.80 12.29
C SER A 168 24.00 3.69 11.72
N ARG A 169 23.33 2.87 12.56
CA ARG A 169 22.51 1.74 12.10
C ARG A 169 21.24 2.20 11.40
N ALA A 170 20.56 3.21 11.95
CA ALA A 170 19.35 3.77 11.34
C ALA A 170 19.69 4.46 10.01
N THR A 171 20.84 5.13 9.96
CA THR A 171 21.34 5.80 8.76
C THR A 171 21.65 4.79 7.64
N GLU A 172 22.32 3.67 7.95
CA GLU A 172 22.56 2.60 6.98
C GLU A 172 21.26 1.90 6.53
N TRP A 173 20.34 1.64 7.47
CA TRP A 173 19.00 1.15 7.12
C TRP A 173 18.29 2.10 6.14
N LEU A 174 18.32 3.41 6.39
CA LEU A 174 17.66 4.39 5.53
C LEU A 174 18.25 4.40 4.11
N LYS A 175 19.58 4.26 3.97
CA LYS A 175 20.23 4.12 2.66
C LYS A 175 19.77 2.87 1.91
N ILE A 176 19.67 1.73 2.61
CA ILE A 176 19.19 0.47 2.02
C ILE A 176 17.71 0.57 1.65
N HIS A 177 16.89 1.16 2.52
CA HIS A 177 15.46 1.34 2.29
C HIS A 177 15.18 2.23 1.07
N LEU A 178 16.01 3.26 0.87
CA LEU A 178 15.86 4.22 -0.22
C LEU A 178 16.69 3.88 -1.47
N LYS A 179 17.28 2.67 -1.56
CA LYS A 179 18.17 2.27 -2.66
C LYS A 179 17.57 2.40 -4.07
N ASP A 180 16.25 2.26 -4.18
CA ASP A 180 15.54 2.36 -5.46
C ASP A 180 15.29 3.83 -5.88
N LYS A 181 15.54 4.78 -4.96
CA LYS A 181 15.51 6.22 -5.23
C LYS A 181 16.90 6.75 -5.57
N LYS A 182 16.94 7.91 -6.22
CA LYS A 182 18.19 8.64 -6.49
C LYS A 182 18.69 9.28 -5.20
N ILE A 183 19.43 8.51 -4.39
CA ILE A 183 20.03 8.97 -3.14
C ILE A 183 21.39 9.62 -3.38
N GLU A 184 21.70 10.66 -2.59
CA GLU A 184 23.01 11.27 -2.50
C GLU A 184 23.33 11.47 -1.01
N VAL A 185 24.52 11.04 -0.59
CA VAL A 185 24.95 11.12 0.82
C VAL A 185 26.11 12.08 0.88
N ILE A 186 25.99 13.12 1.69
CA ILE A 186 26.95 14.22 1.75
C ILE A 186 27.26 14.56 3.20
N ASN A 187 28.46 15.05 3.47
CA ASN A 187 28.82 15.53 4.79
C ASN A 187 28.58 17.05 4.86
N GLN A 188 28.06 17.57 5.98
CA GLN A 188 27.80 19.01 6.09
C GLN A 188 29.10 19.82 5.99
N GLN A 189 30.21 19.29 6.49
CA GLN A 189 31.52 19.95 6.48
C GLN A 189 32.23 19.90 5.11
N ASP A 190 31.63 19.26 4.09
CA ASP A 190 32.24 19.19 2.77
C ASP A 190 32.26 20.56 2.08
N ASN A 191 33.40 20.95 1.52
CA ASN A 191 33.53 22.21 0.75
C ASN A 191 32.55 22.31 -0.43
N ASN A 192 32.06 21.17 -0.93
CA ASN A 192 31.10 21.09 -2.02
C ASN A 192 29.64 20.97 -1.55
N PHE A 193 29.37 21.05 -0.24
CA PHE A 193 28.05 20.87 0.36
C PHE A 193 26.97 21.73 -0.31
N THR A 194 27.23 23.03 -0.42
CA THR A 194 26.28 23.97 -1.07
C THR A 194 26.00 23.55 -2.51
N THR A 195 27.04 23.30 -3.31
CA THR A 195 26.88 22.90 -4.72
C THR A 195 26.07 21.60 -4.87
N GLN A 196 26.31 20.60 -4.01
CA GLN A 196 25.57 19.33 -4.05
C GLN A 196 24.12 19.50 -3.61
N LEU A 197 23.86 20.33 -2.58
CA LEU A 197 22.53 20.70 -2.14
C LEU A 197 21.73 21.38 -3.28
N GLU A 198 22.33 22.35 -3.96
CA GLU A 198 21.73 23.05 -5.10
C GLU A 198 21.31 22.07 -6.22
N LEU A 199 22.20 21.13 -6.56
CA LEU A 199 21.94 20.11 -7.58
C LEU A 199 20.87 19.12 -7.14
N ALA A 200 20.89 18.67 -5.89
CA ALA A 200 19.92 17.74 -5.35
C ALA A 200 18.50 18.33 -5.37
N VAL A 201 18.35 19.59 -4.95
CA VAL A 201 17.07 20.34 -5.00
C VAL A 201 16.56 20.47 -6.43
N ARG A 202 17.43 20.86 -7.37
CA ARG A 202 17.06 21.04 -8.78
C ARG A 202 16.63 19.73 -9.45
N PHE A 203 17.33 18.64 -9.17
CA PHE A 203 17.09 17.34 -9.81
C PHE A 203 16.13 16.43 -9.05
N GLY A 204 15.61 16.86 -7.90
CA GLY A 204 14.69 16.07 -7.09
C GLY A 204 15.33 14.80 -6.52
N LYS A 205 16.61 14.86 -6.16
CA LYS A 205 17.29 13.74 -5.51
C LYS A 205 16.90 13.68 -4.03
N THR A 206 17.01 12.49 -3.44
CA THR A 206 16.90 12.34 -1.99
C THR A 206 18.28 12.55 -1.37
N LEU A 207 18.42 13.54 -0.49
CA LEU A 207 19.68 13.91 0.13
C LEU A 207 19.74 13.43 1.58
N ILE A 208 20.83 12.76 1.95
CA ILE A 208 21.14 12.42 3.35
C ILE A 208 22.37 13.24 3.75
N VAL A 209 22.20 14.17 4.68
CA VAL A 209 23.28 15.00 5.20
C VAL A 209 23.80 14.41 6.50
N GLN A 210 25.08 14.09 6.54
CA GLN A 210 25.76 13.49 7.69
C GLN A 210 26.53 14.53 8.53
N GLU A 211 26.81 14.15 9.77
CA GLU A 211 27.56 14.94 10.78
C GLU A 211 26.97 16.36 10.98
N VAL A 212 25.65 16.43 11.09
CA VAL A 212 24.92 17.68 11.36
C VAL A 212 24.98 18.00 12.86
N ASP A 213 26.05 18.66 13.30
CA ASP A 213 26.18 19.13 14.69
C ASP A 213 25.33 20.38 14.98
N GLY A 214 24.96 21.11 13.93
CA GLY A 214 24.03 22.23 13.94
C GLY A 214 23.63 22.58 12.52
N VAL A 215 22.40 23.02 12.28
CA VAL A 215 21.91 23.28 10.92
C VAL A 215 22.52 24.56 10.34
N GLU A 216 23.19 24.43 9.20
CA GLU A 216 23.69 25.60 8.47
C GLU A 216 22.55 26.54 8.06
N PRO A 217 22.75 27.87 8.13
CA PRO A 217 21.75 28.86 7.70
C PRO A 217 21.19 28.61 6.29
N VAL A 218 21.99 28.05 5.38
CA VAL A 218 21.60 27.75 3.99
C VAL A 218 20.49 26.70 3.88
N LEU A 219 20.30 25.86 4.90
CA LEU A 219 19.26 24.83 4.92
C LEU A 219 17.89 25.35 5.36
N TYR A 220 17.82 26.47 6.10
CA TYR A 220 16.55 26.98 6.67
C TYR A 220 15.45 27.21 5.62
N PRO A 221 15.71 27.85 4.47
CA PRO A 221 14.69 28.06 3.44
C PRO A 221 14.12 26.74 2.90
N ILE A 222 14.95 25.69 2.84
CA ILE A 222 14.57 24.36 2.36
C ILE A 222 13.73 23.64 3.43
N LEU A 223 14.19 23.66 4.69
CA LEU A 223 13.52 23.01 5.81
C LEU A 223 12.15 23.64 6.11
N ARG A 224 12.06 24.98 6.04
CA ARG A 224 10.79 25.72 6.18
C ARG A 224 9.88 25.61 4.96
N LYS A 225 10.42 25.15 3.82
CA LYS A 225 9.74 25.16 2.52
C LYS A 225 9.30 26.59 2.14
N ASP A 226 10.23 27.54 2.25
CA ASP A 226 10.05 28.94 1.85
C ASP A 226 10.08 29.04 0.31
N LEU A 227 9.04 28.48 -0.33
CA LEU A 227 8.92 28.37 -1.78
C LEU A 227 8.20 29.60 -2.35
N ALA A 228 8.82 30.25 -3.33
CA ALA A 228 8.19 31.29 -4.11
C ALA A 228 7.61 30.70 -5.41
N ALA A 229 6.38 31.08 -5.75
CA ALA A 229 5.78 30.70 -7.03
C ALA A 229 6.31 31.59 -8.16
N GLN A 230 6.89 30.96 -9.19
CA GLN A 230 7.28 31.61 -10.44
C GLN A 230 6.55 30.93 -11.61
N GLY A 231 5.38 31.48 -11.94
CA GLY A 231 4.47 30.86 -12.93
C GLY A 231 4.04 29.47 -12.45
N PRO A 232 4.24 28.39 -13.25
CA PRO A 232 3.90 27.02 -12.86
C PRO A 232 4.96 26.34 -11.98
N ARG A 233 6.11 26.98 -11.74
CA ARG A 233 7.24 26.40 -11.00
C ARG A 233 7.33 26.99 -9.59
N HIS A 234 7.89 26.22 -8.68
CA HIS A 234 8.29 26.70 -7.36
C HIS A 234 9.81 26.89 -7.36
N VAL A 235 10.27 27.97 -6.74
CA VAL A 235 11.70 28.25 -6.56
C VAL A 235 12.01 28.48 -5.08
N VAL A 236 13.23 28.15 -4.67
CA VAL A 236 13.73 28.37 -3.31
C VAL A 236 15.04 29.15 -3.38
N GLN A 237 15.28 30.01 -2.40
CA GLN A 237 16.54 30.73 -2.26
C GLN A 237 17.53 29.91 -1.44
N ILE A 238 18.71 29.64 -1.99
CA ILE A 238 19.80 28.90 -1.36
C ILE A 238 21.05 29.79 -1.44
N GLY A 239 21.41 30.40 -0.31
CA GLY A 239 22.44 31.45 -0.27
C GLY A 239 22.05 32.64 -1.16
N GLU A 240 22.88 32.94 -2.14
CA GLU A 240 22.66 34.03 -3.11
C GLU A 240 21.90 33.58 -4.37
N LYS A 241 21.64 32.28 -4.54
CA LYS A 241 21.04 31.73 -5.76
C LYS A 241 19.57 31.39 -5.57
N ILE A 242 18.80 31.60 -6.64
CA ILE A 242 17.40 31.14 -6.75
C ILE A 242 17.40 29.85 -7.58
N ILE A 243 16.79 28.79 -7.04
CA ILE A 243 16.85 27.45 -7.62
C ILE A 243 15.45 26.89 -7.78
N ASP A 244 15.17 26.32 -8.96
CA ASP A 244 13.96 25.55 -9.23
C ASP A 244 13.84 24.40 -8.21
N TYR A 245 12.77 24.42 -7.42
CA TYR A 245 12.48 23.40 -6.42
C TYR A 245 11.71 22.24 -7.05
N ASN A 246 12.30 21.05 -7.03
CA ASN A 246 11.65 19.84 -7.49
C ASN A 246 10.78 19.23 -6.38
N SER A 247 9.51 18.91 -6.67
CA SER A 247 8.57 18.32 -5.71
C SER A 247 9.00 16.95 -5.17
N ASP A 248 9.84 16.22 -5.91
CA ASP A 248 10.35 14.91 -5.52
C ASP A 248 11.54 14.99 -4.56
N PHE A 249 12.13 16.18 -4.40
CA PHE A 249 13.23 16.40 -3.46
C PHE A 249 12.83 16.03 -2.04
N ARG A 250 13.70 15.28 -1.36
CA ARG A 250 13.57 14.90 0.05
C ARG A 250 14.93 15.05 0.71
N ILE A 251 14.96 15.51 1.96
CA ILE A 251 16.18 15.67 2.75
C ILE A 251 16.01 14.98 4.10
N TYR A 252 17.07 14.29 4.52
CA TYR A 252 17.22 13.68 5.84
C TYR A 252 18.52 14.19 6.45
N LEU A 253 18.47 14.57 7.72
CA LEU A 253 19.63 15.03 8.47
C LEU A 253 20.01 13.96 9.48
N THR A 254 21.31 13.72 9.66
CA THR A 254 21.80 12.72 10.62
C THR A 254 22.97 13.28 11.41
N THR A 255 23.02 12.97 12.70
CA THR A 255 24.14 13.26 13.58
C THR A 255 24.55 12.02 14.38
N ARG A 256 25.85 11.88 14.63
CA ARG A 256 26.38 10.88 15.56
C ARG A 256 26.47 11.42 16.99
N ASN A 257 26.34 12.72 17.18
CA ASN A 257 26.32 13.33 18.51
C ASN A 257 25.02 12.93 19.23
N PRO A 258 25.07 12.18 20.35
CA PRO A 258 23.87 11.75 21.09
C PRO A 258 23.11 12.91 21.75
N THR A 259 23.76 14.05 21.94
CA THR A 259 23.19 15.25 22.57
C THR A 259 23.47 16.46 21.68
N PRO A 260 22.81 16.57 20.51
CA PRO A 260 22.96 17.73 19.65
C PRO A 260 22.31 18.95 20.31
N GLU A 261 22.99 20.09 20.27
CA GLU A 261 22.44 21.35 20.78
C GLU A 261 21.54 21.96 19.69
N LEU A 262 20.25 21.64 19.74
CA LEU A 262 19.27 22.21 18.82
C LEU A 262 18.81 23.57 19.33
N LEU A 263 18.93 24.59 18.47
CA LEU A 263 18.35 25.89 18.76
C LEU A 263 16.81 25.82 18.63
N PRO A 264 16.03 26.58 19.40
CA PRO A 264 14.56 26.54 19.34
C PRO A 264 13.98 26.81 17.94
N ASP A 265 14.67 27.62 17.12
CA ASP A 265 14.28 27.88 15.72
C ASP A 265 14.41 26.63 14.84
N MET A 266 15.42 25.79 15.12
CA MET A 266 15.60 24.52 14.44
C MET A 266 14.58 23.47 14.91
N GLU A 267 14.36 23.33 16.22
CA GLU A 267 13.39 22.38 16.79
C GLU A 267 11.97 22.55 16.22
N ALA A 268 11.60 23.78 15.84
CA ALA A 268 10.29 24.07 15.25
C ALA A 268 10.13 23.59 13.80
N ILE A 269 11.23 23.35 13.07
CA ILE A 269 11.20 23.08 11.62
C ILE A 269 11.70 21.68 11.24
N VAL A 270 12.31 20.96 12.18
CA VAL A 270 12.73 19.56 12.00
C VAL A 270 11.97 18.64 12.95
N ASN A 271 11.89 17.36 12.61
CA ASN A 271 11.40 16.34 13.52
C ASN A 271 12.57 15.53 14.05
N GLU A 272 12.97 15.77 15.30
CA GLU A 272 14.04 15.03 15.95
C GLU A 272 13.60 13.58 16.23
N VAL A 273 14.41 12.62 15.79
CA VAL A 273 14.19 11.19 15.99
C VAL A 273 15.42 10.59 16.64
N ASN A 274 15.27 10.09 17.87
CA ASN A 274 16.39 9.63 18.69
C ASN A 274 16.55 8.10 18.66
N PHE A 275 17.66 7.60 18.12
CA PHE A 275 18.04 6.17 18.07
C PHE A 275 19.06 5.79 19.15
N THR A 276 19.23 6.59 20.19
CA THR A 276 20.09 6.23 21.32
C THR A 276 19.57 4.95 21.96
N THR A 277 20.43 3.94 22.05
CA THR A 277 20.08 2.61 22.57
C THR A 277 19.53 2.70 24.00
N THR A 278 18.27 2.31 24.19
CA THR A 278 17.66 2.16 25.51
C THR A 278 18.03 0.81 26.13
N ARG A 279 17.90 0.70 27.47
CA ARG A 279 18.14 -0.57 28.16
C ARG A 279 17.18 -1.67 27.69
N ALA A 280 15.91 -1.33 27.41
CA ALA A 280 14.95 -2.29 26.89
C ALA A 280 15.32 -2.70 25.45
N GLY A 281 15.70 -1.73 24.61
CA GLY A 281 16.19 -1.99 23.25
C GLY A 281 17.40 -2.93 23.23
N LEU A 282 18.39 -2.69 24.09
CA LEU A 282 19.57 -3.56 24.21
C LEU A 282 19.18 -4.97 24.69
N THR A 283 18.25 -5.06 25.66
CA THR A 283 17.77 -6.35 26.16
C THR A 283 17.08 -7.15 25.05
N GLY A 284 16.22 -6.50 24.27
CA GLY A 284 15.53 -7.11 23.12
C GLY A 284 16.50 -7.58 22.04
N GLN A 285 17.54 -6.80 21.75
CA GLN A 285 18.57 -7.17 20.77
C GLN A 285 19.37 -8.41 21.23
N VAL A 286 19.81 -8.44 22.49
CA VAL A 286 20.53 -9.60 23.05
C VAL A 286 19.65 -10.86 23.09
N ILE A 287 18.38 -10.73 23.49
CA ILE A 287 17.43 -11.87 23.46
C ILE A 287 17.25 -12.37 22.02
N GLY A 288 17.11 -11.47 21.05
CA GLY A 288 16.98 -11.82 19.64
C GLY A 288 18.19 -12.57 19.08
N GLU A 289 19.40 -12.18 19.49
CA GLU A 289 20.64 -12.87 19.09
C GLU A 289 20.84 -14.22 19.80
N VAL A 290 20.41 -14.35 21.06
CA VAL A 290 20.55 -15.60 21.84
C VAL A 290 19.52 -16.66 21.44
N LEU A 291 18.35 -16.24 20.92
CA LEU A 291 17.29 -17.13 20.46
C LEU A 291 17.40 -17.52 18.97
N MET A 292 18.30 -16.89 18.20
CA MET A 292 18.65 -17.30 16.83
C MET A 292 19.77 -18.34 16.83
#